data_AF-A0A0S7EIM6-F1
#
_entry.id   AF-A0A0S7EIM6-F1
#
_cell.length_a   1.000
_cell.length_b   1.000
_cell.length_c   1.000
_cell.angle_alpha   90.00
_cell.angle_beta   90.00
_cell.angle_gamma   90.00
#
_symmetry.space_group_name_H-M   'P 1'
#
loop_
_entity.id
_entity.type
_entity.pdbx_description
1 polymer ?
#
loop_
_entity_poly.entity_id
_entity_poly.type
_entity_poly.pdbx_seq_one_letter_code
_entity_poly.pdbx_strand_id
1 'polypeptide(L)'
;MKDLLRLSTSTYSQIRSRAQSVLFTALGTYNFCCRDLIPHVLEFLNPDNSRVTQQQFKGALYCLLGNHSGVCLANLHDWECIALTWPGIVRSGLSSAMSLEKPSIVRLFDDLADKIHRQYETIGIDFSIPEECCAVAKLLMITGNPFPNEPVPSEEESEDGLKRQKFKNSEAVEKYKGLIGDLLDCLSNRNLPWKFEHISIGFLSLLLRDDHQLPPAAVTFFVKSLNHDSLYVRKVAISAVAGIMKQIKRPHKKVPVSPNEMSKYCETVELGRIAAGDRPDNQWLQYNSSNLPRKQEEWEQCVFVEKTHWGYYCWPRKMLIYAPAEEQPTPNLSREEMTERELIIFDHFTDPVFINQFVEFLSLEDRKGKDKFSPRRFCLFKGLFRNFGDAFLPVLQPHMERLVSDSHESKQRCVAEIISGLIRGCKHWSFSKVESLWELLCPLLRTALSNITIETYADWGTCKE
;
A
#
# COMPACT_ATOMS: atom_id res chain seq x y z
N MET A 1 13.49 33.98 13.60
CA MET A 1 13.37 32.50 13.69
C MET A 1 14.72 31.79 13.90
N LYS A 2 15.80 32.16 13.20
CA LYS A 2 17.13 31.54 13.40
C LYS A 2 17.67 31.66 14.85
N ASP A 3 17.55 32.84 15.47
CA ASP A 3 17.92 33.00 16.89
C ASP A 3 17.07 32.15 17.82
N LEU A 4 15.79 31.97 17.48
CA LEU A 4 14.89 31.13 18.25
C LEU A 4 15.26 29.65 18.12
N LEU A 5 15.67 29.19 16.93
CA LEU A 5 16.23 27.84 16.73
C LEU A 5 17.53 27.65 17.54
N ARG A 6 18.39 28.66 17.61
CA ARG A 6 19.60 28.63 18.46
C ARG A 6 19.24 28.46 19.94
N LEU A 7 18.17 29.10 20.41
CA LEU A 7 17.65 28.90 21.77
C LEU A 7 16.99 27.52 21.94
N SER A 8 16.26 27.03 20.94
CA SER A 8 15.63 25.71 20.90
C SER A 8 16.62 24.54 20.90
N THR A 9 17.89 24.82 20.59
CA THR A 9 19.02 23.86 20.63
C THR A 9 20.04 24.17 21.73
N SER A 10 19.70 25.04 22.69
CA SER A 10 20.56 25.43 23.82
C SER A 10 20.92 24.26 24.76
N THR A 11 21.98 24.42 25.54
CA THR A 11 22.44 23.44 26.55
C THR A 11 21.36 23.14 27.60
N TYR A 12 20.62 24.17 28.06
CA TYR A 12 19.64 24.04 29.13
C TYR A 12 18.27 23.59 28.59
N SER A 13 17.73 22.50 29.15
CA SER A 13 16.44 21.92 28.72
C SER A 13 15.25 22.86 28.90
N GLN A 14 15.22 23.64 29.98
CA GLN A 14 14.14 24.61 30.25
C GLN A 14 14.10 25.74 29.20
N ILE A 15 15.28 26.25 28.81
CA ILE A 15 15.39 27.25 27.74
C ILE A 15 14.92 26.64 26.42
N ARG A 16 15.38 25.43 26.08
CA ARG A 16 14.96 24.73 24.85
C ARG A 16 13.45 24.56 24.79
N SER A 17 12.84 24.00 25.84
CA SER A 17 11.39 23.73 25.88
C SER A 17 10.57 25.01 25.68
N ARG A 18 10.94 26.10 26.37
CA ARG A 18 10.23 27.38 26.23
C ARG A 18 10.45 28.01 24.85
N ALA A 19 11.68 27.96 24.32
CA ALA A 19 12.00 28.46 22.99
C ALA A 19 11.28 27.66 21.88
N GLN A 20 11.22 26.34 22.01
CA GLN A 20 10.48 25.46 21.08
C GLN A 20 8.99 25.79 21.05
N SER A 21 8.36 26.05 22.21
CA SER A 21 6.95 26.46 22.25
C SER A 21 6.70 27.74 21.43
N VAL A 22 7.53 28.76 21.63
CA VAL A 22 7.45 30.01 20.85
C VAL A 22 7.78 29.77 19.36
N LEU A 23 8.71 28.87 19.07
CA LEU A 23 9.08 28.51 17.69
C LEU A 23 7.88 27.89 16.97
N PHE A 24 7.17 26.97 17.59
CA PHE A 24 6.00 26.33 16.99
C PHE A 24 4.87 27.33 16.71
N THR A 25 4.65 28.31 17.59
CA THR A 25 3.72 29.42 17.30
C THR A 25 4.18 30.24 16.09
N ALA A 26 5.47 30.58 16.01
CA ALA A 26 6.01 31.33 14.88
C ALA A 26 5.86 30.58 13.55
N LEU A 27 6.10 29.26 13.55
CA LEU A 27 5.95 28.39 12.38
C LEU A 27 4.51 28.34 11.86
N GLY A 28 3.51 28.40 12.75
CA GLY A 28 2.10 28.49 12.38
C GLY A 28 1.62 29.89 11.99
N THR A 29 2.45 30.92 12.17
CA THR A 29 2.08 32.32 11.92
C THR A 29 2.58 32.82 10.56
N TYR A 30 3.78 32.42 10.14
CA TYR A 30 4.40 32.92 8.91
C TYR A 30 4.32 31.89 7.78
N ASN A 31 3.75 32.29 6.65
CA ASN A 31 3.64 31.42 5.47
C ASN A 31 5.02 30.98 4.97
N PHE A 32 5.11 29.71 4.57
CA PHE A 32 6.30 29.06 3.99
C PHE A 32 7.59 29.06 4.83
N CYS A 33 7.61 29.66 6.02
CA CYS A 33 8.82 29.74 6.85
C CYS A 33 9.36 28.39 7.31
N CYS A 34 8.50 27.36 7.32
CA CYS A 34 8.91 26.00 7.63
C CYS A 34 9.92 25.45 6.62
N ARG A 35 9.74 25.77 5.32
CA ARG A 35 10.65 25.38 4.24
C ARG A 35 12.04 25.98 4.45
N ASP A 36 12.08 27.25 4.83
CA ASP A 36 13.34 27.97 5.09
C ASP A 36 14.06 27.46 6.35
N LEU A 37 13.32 27.03 7.37
CA LEU A 37 13.91 26.62 8.64
C LEU A 37 14.46 25.18 8.61
N ILE A 38 13.83 24.28 7.83
CA ILE A 38 14.19 22.85 7.78
C ILE A 38 15.69 22.61 7.57
N PRO A 39 16.36 23.21 6.56
CA PRO A 39 17.79 22.97 6.34
C PRO A 39 18.64 23.28 7.58
N HIS A 40 18.32 24.37 8.27
CA HIS A 40 19.03 24.79 9.49
C HIS A 40 18.78 23.86 10.68
N VAL A 41 17.60 23.23 10.77
CA VAL A 41 17.35 22.19 11.79
C VAL A 41 18.17 20.94 11.48
N LEU A 42 18.26 20.56 10.20
CA LEU A 42 18.98 19.37 9.76
C LEU A 42 20.51 19.49 9.91
N GLU A 43 21.08 20.71 9.92
CA GLU A 43 22.51 20.92 10.22
C GLU A 43 22.95 20.32 11.57
N PHE A 44 22.05 20.28 12.55
CA PHE A 44 22.30 19.66 13.86
C PHE A 44 22.17 18.13 13.84
N LEU A 45 21.58 17.56 12.80
CA LEU A 45 21.38 16.12 12.64
C LEU A 45 22.36 15.50 11.64
N ASN A 46 23.12 16.34 10.93
CA ASN A 46 24.09 15.91 9.93
C ASN A 46 25.19 15.04 10.58
N PRO A 47 25.40 13.78 10.11
CA PRO A 47 26.46 12.91 10.61
C PRO A 47 27.86 13.49 10.50
N ASP A 48 28.13 14.31 9.46
CA ASP A 48 29.44 14.89 9.21
C ASP A 48 29.77 16.04 10.17
N ASN A 49 28.78 16.53 10.92
CA ASN A 49 28.96 17.63 11.85
C ASN A 49 29.32 17.13 13.25
N SER A 50 30.61 16.86 13.48
CA SER A 50 31.15 16.39 14.76
C SER A 50 31.12 17.41 15.90
N ARG A 51 30.77 18.66 15.63
CA ARG A 51 30.73 19.75 16.63
C ARG A 51 29.40 19.80 17.39
N VAL A 52 28.39 19.05 16.95
CA VAL A 52 27.06 19.06 17.55
C VAL A 52 27.09 18.36 18.90
N THR A 53 26.63 19.06 19.94
CA THR A 53 26.43 18.46 21.26
C THR A 53 25.16 17.61 21.29
N GLN A 54 25.10 16.63 22.19
CA GLN A 54 23.89 15.81 22.36
C GLN A 54 22.66 16.64 22.74
N GLN A 55 22.83 17.77 23.44
CA GLN A 55 21.75 18.70 23.77
C GLN A 55 21.22 19.40 22.51
N GLN A 56 22.11 19.86 21.63
CA GLN A 56 21.73 20.45 20.35
C GLN A 56 21.00 19.43 19.46
N PHE A 57 21.56 18.23 19.32
CA PHE A 57 20.96 17.13 18.56
C PHE A 57 19.54 16.82 19.08
N LYS A 58 19.39 16.62 20.39
CA LYS A 58 18.08 16.39 21.02
C LYS A 58 17.13 17.57 20.82
N GLY A 59 17.64 18.80 20.87
CA GLY A 59 16.83 20.01 20.64
C GLY A 59 16.28 20.06 19.22
N ALA A 60 17.11 19.73 18.23
CA ALA A 60 16.72 19.66 16.82
C ALA A 60 15.67 18.58 16.56
N LEU A 61 15.77 17.41 17.20
CA LEU A 61 14.73 16.37 17.13
C LEU A 61 13.37 16.85 17.65
N TYR A 62 13.34 17.59 18.77
CA TYR A 62 12.10 18.20 19.26
C TYR A 62 11.57 19.28 18.29
N CYS A 63 12.44 20.08 17.67
CA CYS A 63 12.05 21.03 16.64
C CYS A 63 11.39 20.33 15.45
N LEU A 64 11.93 19.18 15.01
CA LEU A 64 11.33 18.37 13.94
C LEU A 64 9.99 17.76 14.33
N LEU A 65 9.89 17.23 15.56
CA LEU A 65 8.70 16.55 16.06
C LEU A 65 7.50 17.50 16.19
N GLY A 66 7.75 18.76 16.57
CA GLY A 66 6.69 19.73 16.83
C GLY A 66 5.89 19.41 18.09
N ASN A 67 4.77 20.10 18.29
CA ASN A 67 3.80 19.84 19.36
C ASN A 67 2.67 18.92 18.88
N HIS A 68 1.77 18.49 19.78
CA HIS A 68 0.70 17.55 19.45
C HIS A 68 -0.35 18.10 18.46
N SER A 69 -0.61 19.41 18.50
CA SER A 69 -1.72 20.06 17.77
C SER A 69 -1.26 21.10 16.75
N GLY A 70 0.03 21.13 16.39
CA GLY A 70 0.58 22.13 15.49
C GLY A 70 1.59 21.55 14.51
N VAL A 71 2.39 22.44 13.94
CA VAL A 71 3.28 22.13 12.82
C VAL A 71 4.30 21.05 13.19
N CYS A 72 4.37 20.00 12.37
CA CYS A 72 5.40 18.96 12.41
C CYS A 72 6.35 19.18 11.23
N LEU A 73 7.57 19.69 11.48
CA LEU A 73 8.52 19.95 10.38
C LEU A 73 8.94 18.66 9.66
N ALA A 74 8.90 17.50 10.36
CA ALA A 74 9.21 16.20 9.77
C ALA A 74 8.11 15.61 8.87
N ASN A 75 6.90 16.18 8.87
CA ASN A 75 5.75 15.64 8.11
C ASN A 75 4.93 16.77 7.47
N LEU A 76 5.60 17.75 6.88
CA LEU A 76 4.94 18.78 6.08
C LEU A 76 4.41 18.15 4.79
N HIS A 77 3.23 18.58 4.34
CA HIS A 77 2.63 18.15 3.08
C HIS A 77 3.28 18.88 1.89
N ASP A 78 4.59 18.69 1.72
CA ASP A 78 5.40 19.33 0.69
C ASP A 78 6.62 18.48 0.34
N TRP A 79 6.81 18.20 -0.95
CA TRP A 79 7.89 17.32 -1.44
C TRP A 79 9.29 17.86 -1.14
N GLU A 80 9.52 19.17 -1.21
CA GLU A 80 10.83 19.74 -0.92
C GLU A 80 11.19 19.53 0.57
N CYS A 81 10.19 19.61 1.45
CA CYS A 81 10.37 19.40 2.87
C CYS A 81 10.66 17.93 3.22
N ILE A 82 9.83 16.99 2.73
CA ILE A 82 9.99 15.57 3.10
C ILE A 82 11.21 14.92 2.43
N ALA A 83 11.57 15.35 1.22
CA ALA A 83 12.78 14.92 0.54
C ALA A 83 14.04 15.26 1.34
N LEU A 84 14.04 16.35 2.11
CA LEU A 84 15.15 16.70 3.00
C LEU A 84 15.03 16.04 4.37
N THR A 85 13.85 16.10 4.99
CA THR A 85 13.69 15.73 6.39
C THR A 85 13.72 14.23 6.63
N TRP A 86 13.10 13.41 5.78
CA TRP A 86 13.03 11.96 6.01
C TRP A 86 14.42 11.31 5.89
N PRO A 87 15.19 11.54 4.83
CA PRO A 87 16.56 11.03 4.77
C PRO A 87 17.45 11.67 5.85
N GLY A 88 17.24 12.95 6.19
CA GLY A 88 17.94 13.62 7.29
C GLY A 88 17.72 12.94 8.64
N ILE A 89 16.49 12.54 8.96
CA ILE A 89 16.14 11.78 10.17
C ILE A 89 16.82 10.41 10.17
N VAL A 90 16.79 9.69 9.05
CA VAL A 90 17.41 8.35 8.94
C VAL A 90 18.94 8.46 9.08
N ARG A 91 19.58 9.34 8.30
CA ARG A 91 21.03 9.56 8.33
C ARG A 91 21.51 10.02 9.69
N SER A 92 20.69 10.74 10.47
CA SER A 92 21.06 11.17 11.82
C SER A 92 21.43 10.02 12.77
N GLY A 93 21.04 8.77 12.44
CA GLY A 93 21.50 7.57 13.12
C GLY A 93 22.99 7.27 13.00
N LEU A 94 23.70 7.93 12.09
CA LEU A 94 25.15 7.83 11.92
C LEU A 94 25.90 8.96 12.62
N SER A 95 25.19 9.91 13.25
CA SER A 95 25.83 11.05 13.92
C SER A 95 26.53 10.63 15.20
N SER A 96 27.73 11.18 15.43
CA SER A 96 28.45 11.02 16.70
C SER A 96 27.71 11.59 17.92
N ALA A 97 26.77 12.53 17.70
CA ALA A 97 25.91 13.09 18.75
C ALA A 97 24.70 12.19 19.07
N MET A 98 24.42 11.19 18.23
CA MET A 98 23.32 10.24 18.43
C MET A 98 23.77 9.13 19.40
N SER A 99 22.91 8.79 20.36
CA SER A 99 23.13 7.66 21.27
C SER A 99 21.82 6.95 21.60
N LEU A 100 21.74 5.67 21.22
CA LEU A 100 20.61 4.79 21.55
C LEU A 100 20.62 4.34 23.02
N GLU A 101 21.72 4.58 23.77
CA GLU A 101 21.77 4.31 25.21
C GLU A 101 20.91 5.28 26.01
N LYS A 102 20.56 6.44 25.43
CA LYS A 102 19.73 7.46 26.10
C LYS A 102 18.26 7.20 25.79
N PRO A 103 17.44 6.74 26.77
CA PRO A 103 16.05 6.38 26.52
C PRO A 103 15.22 7.53 25.95
N SER A 104 15.54 8.77 26.32
CA SER A 104 14.85 9.95 25.80
C SER A 104 15.10 10.24 24.33
N ILE A 105 16.24 9.82 23.75
CA ILE A 105 16.50 9.95 22.31
C ILE A 105 15.79 8.84 21.55
N VAL A 106 15.88 7.61 22.08
CA VAL A 106 15.15 6.45 21.55
C VAL A 106 13.67 6.78 21.44
N ARG A 107 13.05 7.26 22.52
CA ARG A 107 11.63 7.65 22.54
C ARG A 107 11.31 8.76 21.55
N LEU A 108 12.18 9.75 21.36
CA LEU A 108 11.95 10.81 20.38
C LEU A 108 11.87 10.29 18.95
N PHE A 109 12.73 9.33 18.58
CA PHE A 109 12.64 8.71 17.26
C PHE A 109 11.40 7.83 17.11
N ASP A 110 10.97 7.14 18.17
CA ASP A 110 9.70 6.41 18.16
C ASP A 110 8.53 7.37 17.97
N ASP A 111 8.49 8.47 18.74
CA ASP A 111 7.45 9.50 18.65
C ASP A 111 7.44 10.16 17.25
N LEU A 112 8.62 10.44 16.66
CA LEU A 112 8.75 10.98 15.30
C LEU A 112 8.21 10.00 14.26
N ALA A 113 8.68 8.75 14.28
CA ALA A 113 8.26 7.75 13.32
C ALA A 113 6.76 7.47 13.44
N ASP A 114 6.24 7.28 14.65
CA ASP A 114 4.83 7.04 14.92
C ASP A 114 3.96 8.25 14.53
N LYS A 115 4.41 9.48 14.80
CA LYS A 115 3.70 10.69 14.37
C LYS A 115 3.64 10.80 12.85
N ILE A 116 4.74 10.56 12.13
CA ILE A 116 4.75 10.54 10.65
C ILE A 116 3.81 9.45 10.13
N HIS A 117 3.90 8.21 10.62
CA HIS A 117 3.02 7.13 10.15
C HIS A 117 1.54 7.39 10.40
N ARG A 118 1.18 8.07 11.49
CA ARG A 118 -0.22 8.42 11.80
C ARG A 118 -0.76 9.62 11.03
N GLN A 119 0.10 10.57 10.68
CA GLN A 119 -0.31 11.86 10.11
C GLN A 119 0.09 12.02 8.65
N TYR A 120 0.84 11.09 8.07
CA TYR A 120 1.22 11.17 6.66
C TYR A 120 -0.03 11.04 5.79
N GLU A 121 -0.23 12.05 4.97
CA GLU A 121 -1.22 12.08 3.91
C GLU A 121 -0.46 12.06 2.59
N THR A 122 -0.93 11.28 1.63
CA THR A 122 -0.30 11.18 0.32
C THR A 122 -0.16 12.57 -0.30
N ILE A 123 1.07 12.99 -0.57
CA ILE A 123 1.36 14.26 -1.23
C ILE A 123 1.07 14.10 -2.74
N GLY A 124 0.35 15.06 -3.30
CA GLY A 124 -0.02 15.08 -4.71
C GLY A 124 1.22 15.07 -5.63
N ILE A 125 1.15 14.29 -6.70
CA ILE A 125 2.13 14.32 -7.80
C ILE A 125 1.52 15.03 -9.01
N ASP A 126 0.29 14.63 -9.37
CA ASP A 126 -0.45 15.27 -10.45
C ASP A 126 -1.48 16.25 -9.88
N PHE A 127 -1.31 17.52 -10.24
CA PHE A 127 -2.28 18.57 -9.99
C PHE A 127 -2.75 19.09 -11.35
N SER A 128 -4.02 18.85 -11.68
CA SER A 128 -4.70 19.34 -12.89
C SER A 128 -6.02 20.00 -12.51
N ILE A 129 -6.36 21.14 -13.13
CA ILE A 129 -7.65 21.80 -12.91
C ILE A 129 -8.52 21.55 -14.16
N PRO A 130 -9.71 20.94 -14.04
CA PRO A 130 -10.61 20.76 -15.17
C PRO A 130 -11.06 22.09 -15.81
N GLU A 131 -11.30 22.08 -17.12
CA GLU A 131 -11.71 23.28 -17.86
C GLU A 131 -13.02 23.87 -17.34
N GLU A 132 -13.94 23.03 -16.87
CA GLU A 132 -15.21 23.46 -16.29
C GLU A 132 -15.00 24.27 -15.00
N CYS A 133 -14.02 23.89 -14.17
CA CYS A 133 -13.64 24.65 -12.98
C CYS A 133 -13.03 26.00 -13.36
N CYS A 134 -12.18 26.03 -14.39
CA CYS A 134 -11.64 27.28 -14.93
C CYS A 134 -12.73 28.20 -15.47
N ALA A 135 -13.74 27.67 -16.16
CA ALA A 135 -14.86 28.44 -16.68
C ALA A 135 -15.67 29.11 -15.54
N VAL A 136 -15.97 28.38 -14.47
CA VAL A 136 -16.65 28.93 -13.29
C VAL A 136 -15.79 29.99 -12.58
N ALA A 137 -14.48 29.76 -12.45
CA ALA A 137 -13.56 30.73 -11.85
C ALA A 137 -13.51 32.05 -12.65
N LYS A 138 -13.45 31.98 -13.98
CA LYS A 138 -13.54 33.17 -14.85
C LYS A 138 -14.86 33.90 -14.65
N LEU A 139 -15.97 33.18 -14.50
CA LEU A 139 -17.27 33.77 -14.22
C LEU A 139 -17.30 34.50 -12.86
N LEU A 140 -16.70 33.91 -11.81
CA LEU A 140 -16.58 34.54 -10.49
C LEU A 140 -15.77 35.84 -10.51
N MET A 141 -14.80 35.98 -11.42
CA MET A 141 -14.01 37.21 -11.55
C MET A 141 -14.77 38.36 -12.21
N ILE A 142 -15.82 38.07 -12.98
CA ILE A 142 -16.61 39.08 -13.72
C ILE A 142 -18.04 39.26 -13.19
N THR A 143 -18.44 38.47 -12.19
CA THR A 143 -19.78 38.50 -11.62
C THR A 143 -19.75 38.71 -10.10
N GLY A 144 -20.76 39.41 -9.58
CA GLY A 144 -20.96 39.59 -8.13
C GLY A 144 -20.68 40.99 -7.61
N ASN A 145 -21.00 41.21 -6.32
CA ASN A 145 -20.67 42.41 -5.55
C ASN A 145 -20.11 41.97 -4.18
N PRO A 146 -18.87 42.32 -3.83
CA PRO A 146 -17.89 43.03 -4.66
C PRO A 146 -17.30 42.13 -5.76
N PHE A 147 -16.85 42.72 -6.87
CA PHE A 147 -16.06 42.04 -7.89
C PHE A 147 -14.57 42.39 -7.77
N PRO A 148 -13.63 41.50 -8.15
CA PRO A 148 -12.20 41.80 -8.16
C PRO A 148 -11.84 42.96 -9.09
N ASN A 149 -10.88 43.81 -8.68
CA ASN A 149 -10.37 44.86 -9.57
C ASN A 149 -9.39 44.30 -10.61
N GLU A 150 -8.82 43.13 -10.35
CA GLU A 150 -7.91 42.44 -11.27
C GLU A 150 -8.67 41.90 -12.50
N PRO A 151 -8.15 42.09 -13.72
CA PRO A 151 -8.76 41.53 -14.92
C PRO A 151 -8.67 39.99 -14.90
N VAL A 152 -9.58 39.35 -15.65
CA VAL A 152 -9.45 37.92 -15.94
C VAL A 152 -8.10 37.67 -16.64
N PRO A 153 -7.35 36.62 -16.27
CA PRO A 153 -6.08 36.30 -16.90
C PRO A 153 -6.21 36.20 -18.41
N SER A 154 -5.24 36.76 -19.12
CA SER A 154 -5.11 36.63 -20.57
C SER A 154 -4.88 35.17 -20.98
N GLU A 155 -5.02 34.88 -22.29
CA GLU A 155 -4.69 33.56 -22.83
C GLU A 155 -3.21 33.22 -22.62
N GLU A 156 -2.31 34.19 -22.79
CA GLU A 156 -0.86 34.02 -22.57
C GLU A 156 -0.54 33.69 -21.10
N GLU A 157 -1.14 34.40 -20.14
CA GLU A 157 -0.98 34.10 -18.71
C GLU A 157 -1.56 32.74 -18.34
N SER A 158 -2.67 32.35 -18.97
CA SER A 158 -3.28 31.02 -18.78
C SER A 158 -2.36 29.91 -19.30
N GLU A 159 -1.73 30.12 -20.46
CA GLU A 159 -0.74 29.20 -21.02
C GLU A 159 0.52 29.09 -20.15
N ASP A 160 1.03 30.21 -19.63
CA ASP A 160 2.17 30.21 -18.70
C ASP A 160 1.83 29.47 -17.40
N GLY A 161 0.63 29.71 -16.85
CA GLY A 161 0.10 28.97 -15.70
C GLY A 161 0.10 27.46 -15.91
N LEU A 162 -0.37 27.01 -17.08
CA LEU A 162 -0.37 25.60 -17.47
C LEU A 162 1.05 25.03 -17.61
N LYS A 163 1.98 25.79 -18.22
CA LYS A 163 3.40 25.40 -18.33
C LYS A 163 4.02 25.24 -16.94
N ARG A 164 3.81 26.20 -16.03
CA ARG A 164 4.31 26.13 -14.65
C ARG A 164 3.69 24.98 -13.85
N GLN A 165 2.40 24.71 -14.05
CA GLN A 165 1.71 23.56 -13.44
C GLN A 165 2.34 22.23 -13.88
N LYS A 166 2.51 22.02 -15.20
CA LYS A 166 3.16 20.81 -15.75
C LYS A 166 4.59 20.65 -15.22
N PHE A 167 5.34 21.75 -15.16
CA PHE A 167 6.69 21.75 -14.60
C PHE A 167 6.68 21.31 -13.12
N LYS A 168 5.78 21.87 -12.30
CA LYS A 168 5.65 21.48 -10.88
C LYS A 168 5.27 20.01 -10.69
N ASN A 169 4.38 19.46 -11.52
CA ASN A 169 4.02 18.04 -11.45
C ASN A 169 5.24 17.17 -11.81
N SER A 170 6.01 17.56 -12.82
CA SER A 170 7.27 16.88 -13.17
C SER A 170 8.29 16.94 -12.03
N GLU A 171 8.45 18.09 -11.38
CA GLU A 171 9.34 18.24 -10.23
C GLU A 171 8.89 17.36 -9.05
N ALA A 172 7.58 17.27 -8.79
CA ALA A 172 7.03 16.38 -7.76
C ALA A 172 7.36 14.91 -8.03
N VAL A 173 7.28 14.45 -9.28
CA VAL A 173 7.71 13.09 -9.68
C VAL A 173 9.18 12.86 -9.36
N GLU A 174 10.05 13.81 -9.72
CA GLU A 174 11.49 13.68 -9.49
C GLU A 174 11.86 13.73 -8.01
N LYS A 175 11.20 14.58 -7.21
CA LYS A 175 11.37 14.59 -5.75
C LYS A 175 10.88 13.30 -5.09
N TYR A 176 9.76 12.74 -5.55
CA TYR A 176 9.25 11.46 -5.07
C TYR A 176 10.26 10.32 -5.34
N LYS A 177 10.76 10.20 -6.58
CA LYS A 177 11.77 9.20 -6.93
C LYS A 177 13.08 9.43 -6.18
N GLY A 178 13.52 10.68 -6.08
CA GLY A 178 14.72 11.08 -5.36
C GLY A 178 14.65 10.71 -3.88
N LEU A 179 13.53 11.00 -3.21
CA LEU A 179 13.31 10.59 -1.82
C LEU A 179 13.38 9.07 -1.65
N ILE A 180 12.80 8.29 -2.57
CA ILE A 180 12.90 6.83 -2.54
C ILE A 180 14.36 6.39 -2.68
N GLY A 181 15.10 6.96 -3.63
CA GLY A 181 16.52 6.70 -3.83
C GLY A 181 17.34 6.98 -2.57
N ASP A 182 17.18 8.17 -1.99
CA ASP A 182 17.90 8.59 -0.79
C ASP A 182 17.63 7.68 0.41
N LEU A 183 16.40 7.19 0.59
CA LEU A 183 16.06 6.25 1.66
C LEU A 183 16.69 4.86 1.43
N LEU A 184 16.72 4.39 0.18
CA LEU A 184 17.39 3.14 -0.19
C LEU A 184 18.92 3.23 -0.04
N ASP A 185 19.51 4.38 -0.35
CA ASP A 185 20.94 4.63 -0.15
C ASP A 185 21.29 4.58 1.34
N CYS A 186 20.43 5.13 2.21
CA CYS A 186 20.59 5.00 3.65
C CYS A 186 20.56 3.53 4.09
N LEU A 187 19.62 2.74 3.56
CA LEU A 187 19.48 1.32 3.87
C LEU A 187 20.65 0.46 3.36
N SER A 188 21.36 0.93 2.34
CA SER A 188 22.55 0.27 1.81
C SER A 188 23.78 0.47 2.71
N ASN A 189 23.72 1.40 3.68
CA ASN A 189 24.81 1.66 4.60
C ASN A 189 24.83 0.64 5.77
N ARG A 190 25.83 -0.24 5.77
CA ARG A 190 25.99 -1.30 6.79
C ARG A 190 26.20 -0.79 8.22
N ASN A 191 26.60 0.46 8.40
CA ASN A 191 26.79 1.05 9.72
C ASN A 191 25.51 1.67 10.28
N LEU A 192 24.41 1.70 9.52
CA LEU A 192 23.14 2.24 9.98
C LEU A 192 22.59 1.35 11.09
N PRO A 193 22.30 1.90 12.30
CA PRO A 193 21.73 1.08 13.37
C PRO A 193 20.33 0.58 13.00
N TRP A 194 20.00 -0.64 13.44
CA TRP A 194 18.72 -1.32 13.16
C TRP A 194 17.47 -0.46 13.36
N LYS A 195 17.50 0.46 14.34
CA LYS A 195 16.37 1.36 14.61
C LYS A 195 16.10 2.30 13.44
N PHE A 196 17.15 2.83 12.83
CA PHE A 196 17.05 3.75 11.70
C PHE A 196 16.77 3.02 10.38
N GLU A 197 17.24 1.78 10.26
CA GLU A 197 16.79 0.86 9.21
C GLU A 197 15.26 0.67 9.29
N HIS A 198 14.72 0.31 10.47
CA HIS A 198 13.28 0.16 10.65
C HIS A 198 12.51 1.44 10.32
N ILE A 199 13.00 2.61 10.74
CA ILE A 199 12.39 3.91 10.43
C ILE A 199 12.39 4.16 8.92
N SER A 200 13.52 3.95 8.24
CA SER A 200 13.64 4.14 6.79
C SER A 200 12.70 3.22 6.01
N ILE A 201 12.59 1.94 6.42
CA ILE A 201 11.68 0.97 5.80
C ILE A 201 10.22 1.37 6.02
N GLY A 202 9.89 1.86 7.21
CA GLY A 202 8.57 2.42 7.51
C GLY A 202 8.23 3.60 6.60
N PHE A 203 9.14 4.58 6.50
CA PHE A 203 8.98 5.73 5.60
C PHE A 203 8.83 5.30 4.14
N LEU A 204 9.66 4.37 3.66
CA LEU A 204 9.57 3.85 2.31
C LEU A 204 8.20 3.18 2.05
N SER A 205 7.62 2.53 3.06
CA SER A 205 6.30 1.90 2.94
C SER A 205 5.15 2.91 2.81
N LEU A 206 5.31 4.13 3.37
CA LEU A 206 4.35 5.23 3.21
C LEU A 206 4.37 5.82 1.79
N LEU A 207 5.45 5.60 1.03
CA LEU A 207 5.61 6.08 -0.34
C LEU A 207 4.96 5.16 -1.39
N LEU A 208 4.32 4.06 -0.96
CA LEU A 208 3.46 3.23 -1.81
C LEU A 208 2.14 3.94 -2.10
N ARG A 209 1.86 4.14 -3.38
CA ARG A 209 0.72 4.92 -3.86
C ARG A 209 0.03 4.24 -5.04
N ASP A 210 -1.21 4.56 -5.33
CA ASP A 210 -2.01 3.90 -6.38
C ASP A 210 -1.87 4.54 -7.75
N ASP A 211 -1.60 5.84 -7.80
CA ASP A 211 -1.41 6.69 -8.97
C ASP A 211 -0.02 6.56 -9.63
N HIS A 212 1.01 6.18 -8.86
CA HIS A 212 2.38 6.03 -9.38
C HIS A 212 3.03 4.72 -8.90
N GLN A 213 3.49 3.88 -9.83
CA GLN A 213 4.14 2.62 -9.49
C GLN A 213 5.49 2.86 -8.81
N LEU A 214 5.79 2.03 -7.79
CA LEU A 214 7.03 2.12 -7.03
C LEU A 214 8.27 1.88 -7.93
N PRO A 215 9.40 2.58 -7.76
CA PRO A 215 10.60 2.33 -8.55
C PRO A 215 11.14 0.88 -8.42
N PRO A 216 11.71 0.27 -9.48
CA PRO A 216 12.20 -1.12 -9.47
C PRO A 216 13.20 -1.43 -8.35
N ALA A 217 14.08 -0.50 -8.00
CA ALA A 217 15.02 -0.67 -6.89
C ALA A 217 14.31 -0.88 -5.54
N ALA A 218 13.24 -0.12 -5.28
CA ALA A 218 12.44 -0.28 -4.06
C ALA A 218 11.58 -1.55 -4.10
N VAL A 219 11.09 -1.96 -5.28
CA VAL A 219 10.42 -3.27 -5.45
C VAL A 219 11.39 -4.40 -5.10
N THR A 220 12.61 -4.36 -5.63
CA THR A 220 13.67 -5.33 -5.31
C THR A 220 13.95 -5.38 -3.82
N PHE A 221 14.08 -4.20 -3.18
CA PHE A 221 14.30 -4.11 -1.74
C PHE A 221 13.19 -4.80 -0.95
N PHE A 222 11.92 -4.47 -1.21
CA PHE A 222 10.79 -5.05 -0.47
C PHE A 222 10.61 -6.55 -0.73
N VAL A 223 10.81 -7.01 -1.97
CA VAL A 223 10.74 -8.45 -2.30
C VAL A 223 11.81 -9.21 -1.53
N LYS A 224 13.08 -8.77 -1.58
CA LYS A 224 14.18 -9.40 -0.81
C LYS A 224 13.91 -9.37 0.71
N SER A 225 13.30 -8.28 1.20
CA SER A 225 13.00 -8.09 2.61
C SER A 225 11.91 -9.02 3.16
N LEU A 226 11.22 -9.81 2.32
CA LEU A 226 10.32 -10.86 2.80
C LEU A 226 11.05 -11.93 3.63
N ASN A 227 12.34 -12.14 3.34
CA ASN A 227 13.23 -13.07 4.05
C ASN A 227 14.20 -12.37 5.01
N HIS A 228 13.89 -11.13 5.42
CA HIS A 228 14.73 -10.40 6.36
C HIS A 228 14.69 -11.03 7.76
N ASP A 229 15.79 -11.01 8.52
CA ASP A 229 15.86 -11.64 9.85
C ASP A 229 14.95 -10.97 10.89
N SER A 230 14.80 -9.65 10.81
CA SER A 230 13.86 -8.88 11.63
C SER A 230 12.39 -9.14 11.23
N LEU A 231 11.61 -9.68 12.17
CA LEU A 231 10.16 -9.90 12.00
C LEU A 231 9.40 -8.61 11.66
N TYR A 232 9.84 -7.46 12.21
CA TYR A 232 9.25 -6.16 11.90
C TYR A 232 9.37 -5.85 10.41
N VAL A 233 10.57 -5.99 9.86
CA VAL A 233 10.86 -5.73 8.44
C VAL A 233 10.04 -6.66 7.55
N ARG A 234 9.97 -7.96 7.89
CA ARG A 234 9.14 -8.92 7.13
C ARG A 234 7.66 -8.50 7.08
N LYS A 235 7.09 -8.03 8.19
CA LYS A 235 5.68 -7.58 8.23
C LYS A 235 5.43 -6.35 7.36
N VAL A 236 6.37 -5.41 7.34
CA VAL A 236 6.30 -4.24 6.44
C VAL A 236 6.45 -4.70 5.00
N ALA A 237 7.42 -5.55 4.69
CA ALA A 237 7.65 -6.10 3.36
C ALA A 237 6.43 -6.86 2.81
N ILE A 238 5.79 -7.73 3.61
CA ILE A 238 4.55 -8.43 3.21
C ILE A 238 3.46 -7.44 2.78
N SER A 239 3.28 -6.37 3.56
CA SER A 239 2.29 -5.33 3.27
C SER A 239 2.66 -4.56 2.01
N ALA A 240 3.94 -4.21 1.88
CA ALA A 240 4.49 -3.48 0.74
C ALA A 240 4.37 -4.26 -0.57
N VAL A 241 4.80 -5.53 -0.58
CA VAL A 241 4.70 -6.41 -1.74
C VAL A 241 3.24 -6.67 -2.13
N ALA A 242 2.32 -6.80 -1.15
CA ALA A 242 0.88 -6.86 -1.47
C ALA A 242 0.38 -5.56 -2.15
N GLY A 243 0.87 -4.40 -1.73
CA GLY A 243 0.63 -3.10 -2.39
C GLY A 243 1.22 -3.04 -3.80
N ILE A 244 2.48 -3.48 -3.98
CA ILE A 244 3.14 -3.58 -5.29
C ILE A 244 2.36 -4.50 -6.21
N MET A 245 1.88 -5.66 -5.73
CA MET A 245 1.01 -6.54 -6.52
C MET A 245 -0.21 -5.77 -7.03
N LYS A 246 -0.82 -4.92 -6.19
CA LYS A 246 -1.98 -4.10 -6.57
C LYS A 246 -1.63 -3.03 -7.61
N GLN A 247 -0.45 -2.41 -7.52
CA GLN A 247 0.05 -1.43 -8.52
C GLN A 247 0.27 -2.06 -9.90
N ILE A 248 0.79 -3.28 -9.97
CA ILE A 248 1.03 -4.00 -11.24
C ILE A 248 -0.19 -4.78 -11.73
N LYS A 249 -1.34 -4.67 -11.05
CA LYS A 249 -2.57 -5.37 -11.44
C LYS A 249 -3.02 -4.86 -12.81
N ARG A 250 -3.10 -5.76 -13.79
CA ARG A 250 -3.71 -5.44 -15.09
C ARG A 250 -5.22 -5.16 -14.94
N PRO A 251 -5.75 -4.07 -15.52
CA PRO A 251 -7.17 -3.81 -15.56
C PRO A 251 -7.91 -4.96 -16.26
N HIS A 252 -8.99 -5.45 -15.64
CA HIS A 252 -9.81 -6.51 -16.22
C HIS A 252 -11.04 -5.87 -16.85
N LYS A 253 -11.26 -6.15 -18.14
CA LYS A 253 -12.34 -5.54 -18.91
C LYS A 253 -13.69 -5.98 -18.37
N LYS A 254 -14.63 -5.04 -18.36
CA LYS A 254 -16.02 -5.29 -17.98
C LYS A 254 -16.95 -4.93 -19.11
N VAL A 255 -18.02 -5.71 -19.26
CA VAL A 255 -19.06 -5.51 -20.27
C VAL A 255 -20.41 -5.31 -19.59
N PRO A 256 -21.30 -4.49 -20.16
CA PRO A 256 -22.67 -4.38 -19.69
C PRO A 256 -23.40 -5.70 -19.93
N VAL A 257 -24.23 -6.10 -18.98
CA VAL A 257 -25.18 -7.21 -19.13
C VAL A 257 -26.55 -6.73 -18.70
N SER A 258 -27.58 -7.12 -19.43
CA SER A 258 -28.97 -6.88 -19.04
C SER A 258 -29.47 -8.08 -18.24
N PRO A 259 -29.87 -7.91 -16.96
CA PRO A 259 -30.54 -8.98 -16.22
C PRO A 259 -31.78 -9.52 -16.96
N ASN A 260 -32.43 -8.67 -17.77
CA ASN A 260 -33.60 -9.04 -18.54
C ASN A 260 -33.30 -9.98 -19.69
N GLU A 261 -32.09 -9.96 -20.23
CA GLU A 261 -31.66 -10.91 -21.27
C GLU A 261 -31.28 -12.26 -20.65
N MET A 262 -30.88 -12.27 -19.37
CA MET A 262 -30.45 -13.46 -18.64
C MET A 262 -31.59 -14.28 -18.04
N SER A 263 -32.76 -13.66 -17.81
CA SER A 263 -33.96 -14.35 -17.35
C SER A 263 -35.12 -14.12 -18.32
N LYS A 264 -35.68 -15.21 -18.87
CA LYS A 264 -36.93 -15.18 -19.67
C LYS A 264 -38.15 -14.68 -18.86
N TYR A 265 -38.02 -14.55 -17.54
CA TYR A 265 -39.07 -14.12 -16.61
C TYR A 265 -38.94 -12.65 -16.17
N CYS A 266 -37.99 -11.89 -16.74
CA CYS A 266 -37.81 -10.47 -16.43
C CYS A 266 -38.88 -9.55 -17.03
N GLU A 267 -39.82 -10.07 -17.82
CA GLU A 267 -40.83 -9.23 -18.49
C GLU A 267 -41.83 -8.55 -17.54
N THR A 268 -41.86 -8.86 -16.24
CA THR A 268 -42.84 -8.26 -15.32
C THR A 268 -42.32 -8.11 -13.89
N VAL A 269 -41.21 -7.39 -13.68
CA VAL A 269 -41.13 -6.61 -12.43
C VAL A 269 -41.97 -5.37 -12.69
N GLU A 270 -43.26 -5.43 -12.34
CA GLU A 270 -44.14 -4.26 -12.35
C GLU A 270 -43.39 -3.08 -11.74
N LEU A 271 -43.21 -2.03 -12.55
CA LEU A 271 -42.68 -0.72 -12.15
C LEU A 271 -43.51 -0.19 -10.97
N GLY A 272 -43.15 -0.55 -9.74
CA GLY A 272 -43.87 -0.09 -8.55
C GLY A 272 -43.70 -0.92 -7.28
N ARG A 273 -43.31 -2.20 -7.34
CA ARG A 273 -43.10 -3.01 -6.12
C ARG A 273 -41.72 -3.67 -6.11
N ILE A 274 -40.76 -3.00 -5.49
CA ILE A 274 -39.45 -3.59 -5.19
C ILE A 274 -39.65 -4.67 -4.12
N ALA A 275 -39.49 -5.93 -4.50
CA ALA A 275 -39.48 -7.06 -3.59
C ALA A 275 -38.03 -7.54 -3.40
N ALA A 276 -37.53 -7.53 -2.17
CA ALA A 276 -36.22 -8.09 -1.86
C ALA A 276 -36.31 -9.61 -1.72
N GLY A 277 -35.19 -10.31 -1.95
CA GLY A 277 -35.07 -11.75 -1.76
C GLY A 277 -34.99 -12.54 -3.07
N ASP A 278 -35.35 -13.81 -2.97
CA ASP A 278 -35.32 -14.75 -4.09
C ASP A 278 -36.51 -14.49 -5.03
N ARG A 279 -36.21 -14.23 -6.30
CA ARG A 279 -37.19 -13.83 -7.31
C ARG A 279 -36.94 -14.53 -8.65
N PRO A 280 -37.96 -14.66 -9.52
CA PRO A 280 -37.80 -15.29 -10.83
C PRO A 280 -36.73 -14.64 -11.71
N ASP A 281 -36.53 -13.33 -11.61
CA ASP A 281 -35.52 -12.58 -12.37
C ASP A 281 -34.08 -12.81 -11.89
N ASN A 282 -33.88 -13.18 -10.62
CA ASN A 282 -32.56 -13.40 -10.03
C ASN A 282 -32.24 -14.88 -9.74
N GLN A 283 -33.18 -15.80 -10.00
CA GLN A 283 -33.00 -17.23 -9.75
C GLN A 283 -31.79 -17.83 -10.47
N TRP A 284 -31.45 -17.32 -11.66
CA TRP A 284 -30.26 -17.76 -12.42
C TRP A 284 -28.92 -17.45 -11.72
N LEU A 285 -28.91 -16.53 -10.74
CA LEU A 285 -27.74 -16.25 -9.91
C LEU A 285 -27.51 -17.30 -8.81
N GLN A 286 -28.56 -18.03 -8.43
CA GLN A 286 -28.51 -18.96 -7.31
C GLN A 286 -27.68 -20.19 -7.71
N TYR A 287 -26.96 -20.73 -6.72
CA TYR A 287 -26.23 -21.97 -6.92
C TYR A 287 -27.19 -23.13 -7.21
N ASN A 288 -27.02 -23.78 -8.36
CA ASN A 288 -27.79 -24.96 -8.75
C ASN A 288 -26.85 -26.13 -9.05
N SER A 289 -26.84 -27.14 -8.18
CA SER A 289 -25.98 -28.33 -8.31
C SER A 289 -26.24 -29.15 -9.58
N SER A 290 -27.42 -29.01 -10.19
CA SER A 290 -27.81 -29.72 -11.42
C SER A 290 -27.33 -29.01 -12.70
N ASN A 291 -26.85 -27.76 -12.59
CA ASN A 291 -26.48 -26.93 -13.75
C ASN A 291 -25.14 -26.20 -13.51
N LEU A 292 -24.10 -26.96 -13.15
CA LEU A 292 -22.75 -26.43 -12.96
C LEU A 292 -21.98 -26.49 -14.28
N PRO A 293 -21.20 -25.46 -14.63
CA PRO A 293 -20.33 -25.51 -15.80
C PRO A 293 -19.17 -26.49 -15.54
N ARG A 294 -19.24 -27.69 -16.13
CA ARG A 294 -18.25 -28.77 -15.94
C ARG A 294 -17.37 -28.97 -17.17
N LYS A 295 -17.57 -28.19 -18.22
CA LYS A 295 -16.78 -28.20 -19.46
C LYS A 295 -16.36 -26.78 -19.81
N GLN A 296 -15.28 -26.67 -20.60
CA GLN A 296 -14.76 -25.39 -21.09
C GLN A 296 -15.86 -24.53 -21.76
N GLU A 297 -16.63 -25.11 -22.70
CA GLU A 297 -17.69 -24.40 -23.42
C GLU A 297 -18.79 -23.89 -22.47
N GLU A 298 -19.20 -24.71 -21.49
CA GLU A 298 -20.21 -24.34 -20.49
C GLU A 298 -19.71 -23.23 -19.56
N TRP A 299 -18.43 -23.26 -19.20
CA TRP A 299 -17.79 -22.23 -18.38
C TRP A 299 -17.71 -20.89 -19.10
N GLU A 300 -17.31 -20.89 -20.37
CA GLU A 300 -17.20 -19.68 -21.19
C GLU A 300 -18.56 -19.04 -21.48
N GLN A 301 -19.62 -19.84 -21.58
CA GLN A 301 -21.00 -19.36 -21.73
C GLN A 301 -21.63 -18.95 -20.40
N CYS A 302 -21.05 -19.33 -19.26
CA CYS A 302 -21.59 -19.03 -17.95
C CYS A 302 -21.40 -17.56 -17.58
N VAL A 303 -22.47 -16.93 -17.07
CA VAL A 303 -22.41 -15.55 -16.57
C VAL A 303 -22.12 -15.55 -15.07
N PHE A 304 -20.88 -15.26 -14.72
CA PHE A 304 -20.45 -15.18 -13.32
C PHE A 304 -20.72 -13.80 -12.72
N VAL A 305 -21.66 -13.74 -11.75
CA VAL A 305 -21.93 -12.54 -10.96
C VAL A 305 -21.23 -12.63 -9.61
N GLU A 306 -20.16 -11.86 -9.51
CA GLU A 306 -19.17 -11.97 -8.45
C GLU A 306 -19.56 -11.35 -7.10
N LYS A 307 -20.52 -10.43 -7.10
CA LYS A 307 -20.96 -9.78 -5.87
C LYS A 307 -22.23 -10.45 -5.40
N THR A 308 -22.22 -10.83 -4.13
CA THR A 308 -23.33 -11.51 -3.45
C THR A 308 -24.58 -10.66 -3.25
N HIS A 309 -24.53 -9.35 -3.57
CA HIS A 309 -25.63 -8.42 -3.35
C HIS A 309 -26.36 -7.97 -4.63
N TRP A 310 -25.80 -8.24 -5.82
CA TRP A 310 -26.46 -7.82 -7.06
C TRP A 310 -27.76 -8.59 -7.28
N GLY A 311 -28.86 -7.88 -7.53
CA GLY A 311 -30.16 -8.49 -7.77
C GLY A 311 -30.91 -8.94 -6.51
N TYR A 312 -30.32 -8.87 -5.30
CA TYR A 312 -31.02 -9.26 -4.07
C TYR A 312 -32.17 -8.29 -3.74
N TYR A 313 -31.88 -6.99 -3.63
CA TYR A 313 -32.90 -5.96 -3.39
C TYR A 313 -33.48 -5.43 -4.71
N CYS A 314 -32.62 -4.94 -5.59
CA CYS A 314 -32.95 -4.52 -6.94
C CYS A 314 -31.71 -4.59 -7.85
N TRP A 315 -31.91 -4.46 -9.17
CA TRP A 315 -30.83 -4.37 -10.13
C TRP A 315 -30.30 -2.93 -10.26
N PRO A 316 -28.98 -2.74 -10.49
CA PRO A 316 -28.44 -1.42 -10.80
C PRO A 316 -28.93 -0.93 -12.18
N ARG A 317 -28.92 0.39 -12.38
CA ARG A 317 -29.20 0.98 -13.71
C ARG A 317 -28.28 0.45 -14.81
N LYS A 318 -27.03 0.15 -14.45
CA LYS A 318 -26.04 -0.45 -15.34
C LYS A 318 -25.33 -1.57 -14.57
N MET A 319 -25.61 -2.82 -14.95
CA MET A 319 -24.90 -3.97 -14.42
C MET A 319 -23.69 -4.26 -15.29
N LEU A 320 -22.53 -4.43 -14.65
CA LEU A 320 -21.27 -4.75 -15.32
C LEU A 320 -20.73 -6.08 -14.80
N ILE A 321 -20.48 -7.01 -15.70
CA ILE A 321 -19.76 -8.26 -15.43
C ILE A 321 -18.38 -8.22 -16.08
N TYR A 322 -17.55 -9.21 -15.78
CA TYR A 322 -16.27 -9.37 -16.47
C TYR A 322 -16.51 -9.84 -17.90
N ALA A 323 -15.74 -9.28 -18.85
CA ALA A 323 -15.74 -9.73 -20.24
C ALA A 323 -15.25 -11.20 -20.35
N PRO A 324 -15.58 -11.90 -21.45
CA PRO A 324 -15.06 -13.25 -21.73
C PRO A 324 -13.54 -13.34 -21.66
N ALA A 325 -13.01 -14.56 -21.47
CA ALA A 325 -11.59 -14.80 -21.26
C ALA A 325 -10.70 -14.26 -22.41
N GLU A 326 -11.18 -14.31 -23.65
CA GLU A 326 -10.49 -13.79 -24.84
C GLU A 326 -10.23 -12.27 -24.79
N GLU A 327 -11.05 -11.52 -24.06
CA GLU A 327 -10.93 -10.07 -23.89
C GLU A 327 -10.22 -9.67 -22.59
N GLN A 328 -9.87 -10.65 -21.74
CA GLN A 328 -9.14 -10.40 -20.50
C GLN A 328 -7.63 -10.36 -20.73
N PRO A 329 -6.86 -9.71 -19.85
CA PRO A 329 -5.41 -9.75 -19.93
C PRO A 329 -4.89 -11.18 -19.91
N THR A 330 -3.93 -11.49 -20.80
CA THR A 330 -3.31 -12.81 -20.86
C THR A 330 -2.69 -13.18 -19.50
N PRO A 331 -3.04 -14.34 -18.92
CA PRO A 331 -2.38 -14.86 -17.73
C PRO A 331 -1.01 -15.42 -18.09
N ASN A 332 -0.08 -15.48 -17.12
CA ASN A 332 1.27 -16.04 -17.27
C ASN A 332 2.03 -15.53 -18.51
N LEU A 333 2.35 -14.24 -18.51
CA LEU A 333 3.22 -13.68 -19.54
C LEU A 333 4.54 -14.45 -19.63
N SER A 334 5.12 -14.48 -20.82
CA SER A 334 6.52 -14.88 -21.00
C SER A 334 7.43 -13.88 -20.27
N ARG A 335 8.68 -14.29 -19.98
CA ARG A 335 9.64 -13.41 -19.29
C ARG A 335 9.90 -12.14 -20.09
N GLU A 336 9.90 -12.24 -21.42
CA GLU A 336 10.16 -11.14 -22.35
C GLU A 336 9.04 -10.08 -22.34
N GLU A 337 7.82 -10.49 -22.00
CA GLU A 337 6.65 -9.60 -21.93
C GLU A 337 6.44 -8.99 -20.54
N MET A 338 7.12 -9.52 -19.51
CA MET A 338 7.02 -8.99 -18.16
C MET A 338 7.73 -7.65 -18.03
N THR A 339 7.11 -6.73 -17.29
CA THR A 339 7.78 -5.50 -16.85
C THR A 339 8.93 -5.82 -15.89
N GLU A 340 9.88 -4.91 -15.75
CA GLU A 340 11.00 -5.05 -14.79
C GLU A 340 10.50 -5.36 -13.36
N ARG A 341 9.40 -4.73 -12.94
CA ARG A 341 8.79 -4.97 -11.62
C ARG A 341 8.27 -6.40 -11.49
N GLU A 342 7.59 -6.89 -12.53
CA GLU A 342 7.07 -8.26 -12.57
C GLU A 342 8.21 -9.29 -12.59
N LEU A 343 9.28 -9.02 -13.36
CA LEU A 343 10.47 -9.87 -13.39
C LEU A 343 11.12 -10.01 -12.02
N ILE A 344 11.29 -8.91 -11.29
CA ILE A 344 11.83 -8.95 -9.91
C ILE A 344 11.03 -9.91 -9.04
N ILE A 345 9.70 -9.84 -9.08
CA ILE A 345 8.84 -10.70 -8.27
C ILE A 345 8.92 -12.14 -8.78
N PHE A 346 8.82 -12.34 -10.08
CA PHE A 346 8.84 -13.65 -10.71
C PHE A 346 10.13 -14.41 -10.38
N ASP A 347 11.29 -13.76 -10.50
CA ASP A 347 12.59 -14.36 -10.24
C ASP A 347 12.74 -14.84 -8.79
N HIS A 348 12.24 -14.07 -7.82
CA HIS A 348 12.33 -14.47 -6.41
C HIS A 348 11.28 -15.53 -6.04
N PHE A 349 10.07 -15.46 -6.61
CA PHE A 349 9.00 -16.41 -6.29
C PHE A 349 9.10 -17.73 -7.08
N THR A 350 9.97 -17.81 -8.09
CA THR A 350 10.35 -19.07 -8.74
C THR A 350 11.58 -19.72 -8.14
N ASP A 351 12.36 -19.01 -7.30
CA ASP A 351 13.52 -19.57 -6.61
C ASP A 351 13.09 -20.44 -5.40
N PRO A 352 13.35 -21.76 -5.43
CA PRO A 352 13.00 -22.64 -4.32
C PRO A 352 13.71 -22.30 -3.00
N VAL A 353 14.91 -21.74 -3.05
CA VAL A 353 15.66 -21.36 -1.83
C VAL A 353 14.97 -20.18 -1.14
N PHE A 354 14.64 -19.15 -1.92
CA PHE A 354 13.90 -18.00 -1.42
C PHE A 354 12.53 -18.42 -0.85
N ILE A 355 11.77 -19.24 -1.58
CA ILE A 355 10.45 -19.71 -1.13
C ILE A 355 10.53 -20.58 0.12
N ASN A 356 11.51 -21.48 0.22
CA ASN A 356 11.67 -22.31 1.41
C ASN A 356 11.87 -21.44 2.66
N GLN A 357 12.81 -20.50 2.61
CA GLN A 357 13.07 -19.58 3.72
C GLN A 357 11.85 -18.69 4.03
N PHE A 358 11.15 -18.24 2.99
CA PHE A 358 9.95 -17.43 3.16
C PHE A 358 8.85 -18.17 3.90
N VAL A 359 8.55 -19.41 3.48
CA VAL A 359 7.56 -20.26 4.12
C VAL A 359 7.97 -20.62 5.55
N GLU A 360 9.24 -20.93 5.79
CA GLU A 360 9.77 -21.17 7.14
C GLU A 360 9.46 -19.98 8.05
N PHE A 361 9.84 -18.76 7.65
CA PHE A 361 9.55 -17.55 8.42
C PHE A 361 8.07 -17.26 8.60
N LEU A 362 7.22 -17.53 7.60
CA LEU A 362 5.78 -17.35 7.72
C LEU A 362 5.13 -18.34 8.69
N SER A 363 5.70 -19.54 8.79
CA SER A 363 5.22 -20.63 9.65
C SER A 363 5.70 -20.55 11.11
N LEU A 364 6.51 -19.55 11.46
CA LEU A 364 6.91 -19.28 12.84
C LEU A 364 5.77 -18.67 13.66
N GLU A 365 5.72 -19.05 14.94
CA GLU A 365 4.91 -18.39 15.96
C GLU A 365 5.50 -16.99 16.25
N ASP A 366 4.66 -15.97 16.18
CA ASP A 366 5.03 -14.59 16.57
C ASP A 366 4.64 -14.36 18.03
N ARG A 367 3.36 -14.59 18.36
CA ARG A 367 2.86 -14.45 19.73
C ARG A 367 1.91 -15.60 20.05
N LYS A 368 2.40 -16.52 20.88
CA LYS A 368 1.64 -17.66 21.39
C LYS A 368 0.24 -17.27 21.87
N GLY A 369 -0.79 -17.92 21.30
CA GLY A 369 -2.20 -17.70 21.61
C GLY A 369 -2.78 -16.34 21.20
N LYS A 370 -2.03 -15.51 20.46
CA LYS A 370 -2.47 -14.21 19.94
C LYS A 370 -2.36 -14.07 18.43
N ASP A 371 -1.67 -15.02 17.79
CA ASP A 371 -1.59 -15.10 16.34
C ASP A 371 -2.97 -15.39 15.76
N LYS A 372 -3.22 -14.84 14.57
CA LYS A 372 -4.48 -14.99 13.83
C LYS A 372 -4.17 -14.98 12.36
N PHE A 373 -5.09 -15.53 11.56
CA PHE A 373 -5.11 -15.36 10.12
C PHE A 373 -4.82 -13.90 9.75
N SER A 374 -3.78 -13.68 8.95
CA SER A 374 -3.34 -12.34 8.58
C SER A 374 -3.93 -11.91 7.25
N PRO A 375 -4.81 -10.88 7.21
CA PRO A 375 -5.32 -10.34 5.96
C PRO A 375 -4.21 -9.79 5.05
N ARG A 376 -3.08 -9.37 5.64
CA ARG A 376 -1.92 -8.84 4.91
C ARG A 376 -1.20 -9.95 4.15
N ARG A 377 -0.93 -11.08 4.79
CA ARG A 377 -0.34 -12.27 4.13
C ARG A 377 -1.28 -12.85 3.08
N PHE A 378 -2.57 -12.94 3.40
CA PHE A 378 -3.60 -13.28 2.41
C PHE A 378 -3.56 -12.37 1.17
N CYS A 379 -3.47 -11.04 1.35
CA CYS A 379 -3.43 -10.11 0.23
C CYS A 379 -2.18 -10.25 -0.63
N LEU A 380 -1.04 -10.62 -0.04
CA LEU A 380 0.18 -10.96 -0.77
C LEU A 380 -0.08 -12.16 -1.69
N PHE A 381 -0.50 -13.30 -1.14
CA PHE A 381 -0.75 -14.52 -1.94
C PHE A 381 -1.85 -14.33 -2.98
N LYS A 382 -2.96 -13.65 -2.61
CA LYS A 382 -3.98 -13.25 -3.58
C LYS A 382 -3.42 -12.41 -4.72
N GLY A 383 -2.51 -11.50 -4.41
CA GLY A 383 -1.82 -10.68 -5.41
C GLY A 383 -0.95 -11.52 -6.34
N LEU A 384 -0.17 -12.45 -5.80
CA LEU A 384 0.69 -13.35 -6.56
C LEU A 384 -0.12 -14.17 -7.57
N PHE A 385 -1.11 -14.94 -7.09
CA PHE A 385 -1.90 -15.82 -7.95
C PHE A 385 -2.83 -15.07 -8.91
N ARG A 386 -3.21 -13.82 -8.59
CA ARG A 386 -3.94 -12.95 -9.52
C ARG A 386 -3.06 -12.46 -10.67
N ASN A 387 -1.81 -12.10 -10.39
CA ASN A 387 -0.93 -11.44 -11.38
C ASN A 387 -0.12 -12.46 -12.20
N PHE A 388 0.30 -13.57 -11.58
CA PHE A 388 1.21 -14.57 -12.16
C PHE A 388 0.56 -15.93 -12.37
N GLY A 389 -0.76 -16.03 -12.15
CA GLY A 389 -1.49 -17.27 -12.29
C GLY A 389 -0.90 -18.40 -11.44
N ASP A 390 -0.78 -19.57 -12.05
CA ASP A 390 -0.28 -20.82 -11.50
C ASP A 390 1.25 -20.96 -11.53
N ALA A 391 1.99 -19.95 -12.01
CA ALA A 391 3.43 -20.04 -12.23
C ALA A 391 4.26 -20.45 -10.99
N PHE A 392 3.78 -20.12 -9.79
CA PHE A 392 4.47 -20.41 -8.53
C PHE A 392 3.97 -21.68 -7.83
N LEU A 393 2.93 -22.36 -8.36
CA LEU A 393 2.43 -23.60 -7.77
C LEU A 393 3.48 -24.72 -7.72
N PRO A 394 4.32 -24.94 -8.75
CA PRO A 394 5.34 -26.00 -8.69
C PRO A 394 6.29 -25.86 -7.50
N VAL A 395 6.59 -24.62 -7.09
CA VAL A 395 7.48 -24.34 -5.95
C VAL A 395 6.71 -24.38 -4.63
N LEU A 396 5.48 -23.88 -4.60
CA LEU A 396 4.68 -23.79 -3.36
C LEU A 396 3.97 -25.08 -2.97
N GLN A 397 3.64 -25.95 -3.92
CA GLN A 397 2.87 -27.18 -3.67
C GLN A 397 3.52 -28.11 -2.63
N PRO A 398 4.82 -28.46 -2.71
CA PRO A 398 5.46 -29.31 -1.71
C PRO A 398 5.41 -28.71 -0.29
N HIS A 399 5.47 -27.37 -0.20
CA HIS A 399 5.32 -26.68 1.09
C HIS A 399 3.89 -26.77 1.61
N MET A 400 2.88 -26.57 0.77
CA MET A 400 1.48 -26.70 1.18
C MET A 400 1.17 -28.12 1.68
N GLU A 401 1.59 -29.16 0.94
CA GLU A 401 1.44 -30.57 1.31
C GLU A 401 2.06 -30.88 2.69
N ARG A 402 3.29 -30.38 2.92
CA ARG A 402 3.98 -30.52 4.20
C ARG A 402 3.25 -29.79 5.33
N LEU A 403 2.76 -28.57 5.09
CA LEU A 403 2.14 -27.75 6.12
C LEU A 403 0.74 -28.25 6.53
N VAL A 404 -0.09 -28.72 5.58
CA VAL A 404 -1.44 -29.25 5.92
C VAL A 404 -1.39 -30.55 6.74
N SER A 405 -0.29 -31.28 6.62
CA SER A 405 -0.06 -32.54 7.33
C SER A 405 0.44 -32.32 8.77
N ASP A 406 0.84 -31.08 9.10
CA ASP A 406 1.43 -30.75 10.39
C ASP A 406 0.38 -30.22 11.37
N SER A 407 0.36 -30.71 12.61
CA SER A 407 -0.63 -30.32 13.61
C SER A 407 -0.33 -28.98 14.31
N HIS A 408 0.81 -28.35 14.07
CA HIS A 408 1.17 -27.09 14.73
C HIS A 408 0.35 -25.91 14.21
N GLU A 409 -0.19 -25.10 15.13
CA GLU A 409 -1.05 -23.93 14.86
C GLU A 409 -0.45 -23.00 13.79
N SER A 410 0.80 -22.55 13.97
CA SER A 410 1.42 -21.58 13.07
C SER A 410 1.68 -22.12 11.65
N LYS A 411 1.87 -23.43 11.49
CA LYS A 411 2.01 -24.08 10.18
C LYS A 411 0.67 -24.18 9.46
N GLN A 412 -0.38 -24.59 10.17
CA GLN A 412 -1.76 -24.63 9.67
C GLN A 412 -2.25 -23.23 9.27
N ARG A 413 -1.99 -22.21 10.09
CA ARG A 413 -2.30 -20.81 9.78
C ARG A 413 -1.57 -20.33 8.51
N CYS A 414 -0.29 -20.64 8.38
CA CYS A 414 0.49 -20.28 7.19
C CYS A 414 -0.10 -20.88 5.91
N VAL A 415 -0.44 -22.17 5.91
CA VAL A 415 -1.03 -22.80 4.72
C VAL A 415 -2.46 -22.34 4.45
N ALA A 416 -3.26 -22.04 5.49
CA ALA A 416 -4.57 -21.42 5.33
C ALA A 416 -4.48 -20.05 4.63
N GLU A 417 -3.50 -19.22 5.00
CA GLU A 417 -3.25 -17.92 4.35
C GLU A 417 -2.84 -18.07 2.87
N ILE A 418 -2.02 -19.08 2.54
CA ILE A 418 -1.60 -19.39 1.16
C ILE A 418 -2.80 -19.87 0.34
N ILE A 419 -3.54 -20.87 0.84
CA ILE A 419 -4.69 -21.48 0.14
C ILE A 419 -5.80 -20.46 -0.05
N SER A 420 -6.13 -19.66 0.96
CA SER A 420 -7.11 -18.58 0.83
C SER A 420 -6.68 -17.58 -0.25
N GLY A 421 -5.40 -17.18 -0.26
CA GLY A 421 -4.85 -16.31 -1.29
C GLY A 421 -4.98 -16.92 -2.70
N LEU A 422 -4.70 -18.23 -2.83
CA LEU A 422 -4.79 -18.98 -4.07
C LEU A 422 -6.23 -19.06 -4.60
N ILE A 423 -7.18 -19.47 -3.77
CA ILE A 423 -8.62 -19.53 -4.12
C ILE A 423 -9.14 -18.15 -4.54
N ARG A 424 -8.74 -17.08 -3.83
CA ARG A 424 -9.19 -15.72 -4.17
C ARG A 424 -8.42 -15.10 -5.33
N GLY A 425 -7.22 -15.61 -5.63
CA GLY A 425 -6.37 -15.20 -6.75
C GLY A 425 -6.78 -15.84 -8.07
N CYS A 426 -7.32 -17.06 -8.04
CA CYS A 426 -7.73 -17.80 -9.24
C CYS A 426 -9.04 -17.33 -9.88
N LYS A 427 -9.65 -16.25 -9.35
CA LYS A 427 -10.93 -15.68 -9.82
C LYS A 427 -11.03 -15.50 -11.34
N HIS A 428 -9.93 -15.13 -11.98
CA HIS A 428 -9.89 -14.82 -13.41
C HIS A 428 -9.09 -15.84 -14.22
N TRP A 429 -8.88 -17.04 -13.68
CA TRP A 429 -8.18 -18.10 -14.39
C TRP A 429 -9.10 -18.79 -15.41
N SER A 430 -8.49 -19.44 -16.40
CA SER A 430 -9.21 -20.30 -17.34
C SER A 430 -9.75 -21.54 -16.64
N PHE A 431 -10.79 -22.15 -17.21
CA PHE A 431 -11.42 -23.35 -16.68
C PHE A 431 -10.40 -24.49 -16.45
N SER A 432 -9.56 -24.82 -17.43
CA SER A 432 -8.51 -25.84 -17.29
C SER A 432 -7.57 -25.60 -16.09
N LYS A 433 -7.21 -24.35 -15.81
CA LYS A 433 -6.37 -24.01 -14.65
C LYS A 433 -7.12 -24.13 -13.34
N VAL A 434 -8.39 -23.73 -13.30
CA VAL A 434 -9.26 -23.86 -12.13
C VAL A 434 -9.52 -25.34 -11.82
N GLU A 435 -9.74 -26.18 -12.83
CA GLU A 435 -9.91 -27.62 -12.70
C GLU A 435 -8.65 -28.26 -12.09
N SER A 436 -7.49 -28.01 -12.69
CA SER A 436 -6.18 -28.48 -12.17
C SER A 436 -5.92 -28.00 -10.74
N LEU A 437 -6.31 -26.76 -10.42
CA LEU A 437 -6.18 -26.20 -9.08
C LEU A 437 -7.05 -26.97 -8.06
N TRP A 438 -8.29 -27.30 -8.41
CA TRP A 438 -9.19 -28.01 -7.49
C TRP A 438 -8.81 -29.48 -7.32
N GLU A 439 -8.21 -30.13 -8.32
CA GLU A 439 -7.58 -31.44 -8.18
C GLU A 439 -6.47 -31.43 -7.12
N LEU A 440 -5.66 -30.37 -7.09
CA LEU A 440 -4.64 -30.15 -6.08
C LEU A 440 -5.24 -29.78 -4.70
N LEU A 441 -6.16 -28.83 -4.65
CA LEU A 441 -6.65 -28.27 -3.38
C LEU A 441 -7.61 -29.20 -2.65
N CYS A 442 -8.41 -30.01 -3.34
CA CYS A 442 -9.38 -30.88 -2.67
C CYS A 442 -8.73 -31.87 -1.68
N PRO A 443 -7.68 -32.63 -2.04
CA PRO A 443 -6.95 -33.49 -1.09
C PRO A 443 -6.31 -32.70 0.07
N LEU A 444 -5.72 -31.54 -0.23
CA LEU A 444 -5.10 -30.68 0.80
C LEU A 444 -6.13 -30.19 1.81
N LEU A 445 -7.27 -29.70 1.34
CA LEU A 445 -8.37 -29.24 2.19
C LEU A 445 -8.97 -30.39 2.99
N ARG A 446 -9.14 -31.58 2.42
CA ARG A 446 -9.61 -32.76 3.17
C ARG A 446 -8.66 -33.11 4.32
N THR A 447 -7.36 -33.08 4.06
CA THR A 447 -6.31 -33.33 5.06
C THR A 447 -6.34 -32.26 6.15
N ALA A 448 -6.32 -30.98 5.75
CA ALA A 448 -6.37 -29.86 6.67
C ALA A 448 -7.62 -29.90 7.57
N LEU A 449 -8.81 -30.09 6.99
CA LEU A 449 -10.07 -30.16 7.73
C LEU A 449 -10.14 -31.36 8.68
N SER A 450 -9.49 -32.47 8.35
CA SER A 450 -9.40 -33.65 9.22
C SER A 450 -8.44 -33.41 10.39
N ASN A 451 -7.45 -32.54 10.21
CA ASN A 451 -6.43 -32.18 11.21
C ASN A 451 -6.78 -30.92 12.01
N ILE A 452 -7.98 -30.34 11.85
CA ILE A 452 -8.38 -29.14 12.59
C ILE A 452 -8.34 -29.40 14.10
N THR A 453 -7.74 -28.45 14.80
CA THR A 453 -7.65 -28.37 16.26
C THR A 453 -8.45 -27.17 16.78
N ILE A 454 -8.62 -27.10 18.10
CA ILE A 454 -9.24 -25.94 18.77
C ILE A 454 -8.46 -24.64 18.49
N GLU A 455 -7.14 -24.73 18.27
CA GLU A 455 -6.29 -23.57 18.00
C GLU A 455 -6.38 -23.11 16.54
N THR A 456 -6.77 -24.01 15.61
CA THR A 456 -6.73 -23.74 14.15
C THR A 456 -8.11 -23.55 13.52
N TYR A 457 -9.20 -23.90 14.22
CA TYR A 457 -10.56 -23.82 13.66
C TYR A 457 -10.92 -22.41 13.17
N ALA A 458 -10.51 -21.37 13.90
CA ALA A 458 -10.86 -19.99 13.59
C ALA A 458 -10.15 -19.53 12.30
N ASP A 459 -8.88 -19.89 12.14
CA ASP A 459 -8.10 -19.56 10.94
C ASP A 459 -8.66 -20.26 9.70
N TRP A 460 -9.03 -21.54 9.80
CA TRP A 460 -9.69 -22.27 8.72
C TRP A 460 -11.12 -21.79 8.45
N GLY A 461 -11.81 -21.26 9.47
CA GLY A 461 -13.08 -20.55 9.31
C GLY A 461 -12.92 -19.31 8.45
N THR A 462 -11.96 -18.43 8.80
CA THR A 462 -11.64 -17.24 8.01
C THR A 462 -11.11 -17.57 6.62
N CYS A 463 -10.37 -18.66 6.45
CA CYS A 463 -9.89 -19.12 5.14
C CYS A 463 -11.02 -19.41 4.14
N LYS A 464 -12.19 -19.85 4.63
CA LYS A 464 -13.36 -20.21 3.81
C LYS A 464 -14.24 -19.01 3.42
N GLU A 465 -14.15 -17.91 4.17
CA GLU A 465 -14.84 -16.62 3.89
C GLU A 465 -14.10 -15.79 2.82
#